data_AF-A0AA51L7T4-F1
#
_entry.id   AF-A0AA51L7T4-F1
#
_cell.length_a   1.000
_cell.length_b   1.000
_cell.length_c   1.000
_cell.angle_alpha   90.00
_cell.angle_beta   90.00
_cell.angle_gamma   90.00
#
_symmetry.space_group_name_H-M   'P 1'
#
loop_
_entity.id
_entity.type
_entity.pdbx_description
1 polymer ?
#
loop_
_entity_poly.entity_id
_entity_poly.type
_entity_poly.pdbx_seq_one_letter_code
_entity_poly.pdbx_strand_id
1 'polypeptide(L)'
;MELLLIRHGQSEADLLGVHEGKANFPLTELGEHQAKRMATYVGDSFPPDLIITSPLSRAKKTALILQKSIGCRLIEDEDLKEYDNGVLAAFQKKRHFYNIPFLKTAGHIMSPSRKGNQNWNSVFVQREY
;
A
#
# COMPACT_ATOMS: atom_id res chain seq x y z
N MET A 1 -16.73 -16.38 7.74
CA MET A 1 -15.41 -15.79 7.53
C MET A 1 -15.57 -14.29 7.54
N GLU A 2 -14.85 -13.59 8.39
CA GLU A 2 -14.88 -12.13 8.51
C GLU A 2 -13.53 -11.56 8.06
N LEU A 3 -13.54 -10.40 7.42
CA LEU A 3 -12.34 -9.74 6.91
C LEU A 3 -12.22 -8.35 7.49
N LEU A 4 -11.08 -8.06 8.12
CA LEU A 4 -10.72 -6.74 8.61
C LEU A 4 -9.63 -6.16 7.69
N LEU A 5 -9.96 -5.08 6.98
CA LEU A 5 -9.04 -4.40 6.07
C LEU A 5 -8.40 -3.21 6.78
N ILE A 6 -7.07 -3.23 6.89
CA ILE A 6 -6.30 -2.20 7.60
C ILE A 6 -5.26 -1.63 6.64
N ARG A 7 -5.32 -0.32 6.39
CA ARG A 7 -4.24 0.39 5.69
C ARG A 7 -3.07 0.59 6.66
N HIS A 8 -1.85 0.56 6.12
CA HIS A 8 -0.65 0.91 6.89
C HIS A 8 -0.77 2.31 7.53
N GLY A 9 -0.09 2.52 8.65
CA GLY A 9 0.06 3.86 9.24
C GLY A 9 0.79 4.82 8.29
N GLN A 10 0.79 6.11 8.60
CA GLN A 10 1.45 7.13 7.77
C GLN A 10 2.91 6.74 7.44
N SER A 11 3.28 6.81 6.16
CA SER A 11 4.65 6.60 5.68
C SER A 11 5.39 7.91 5.40
N GLU A 12 6.71 7.86 5.24
CA GLU A 12 7.48 9.04 4.80
C GLU A 12 7.00 9.59 3.46
N ALA A 13 6.51 8.74 2.56
CA ALA A 13 5.99 9.20 1.27
C ALA A 13 4.64 9.91 1.38
N ASP A 14 3.83 9.59 2.40
CA ASP A 14 2.64 10.39 2.72
C ASP A 14 3.04 11.82 3.12
N LEU A 15 4.11 11.99 3.92
CA LEU A 15 4.62 13.32 4.30
C LEU A 15 5.18 14.09 3.11
N LEU A 16 5.97 13.42 2.27
CA LEU A 16 6.55 14.01 1.06
C LEU A 16 5.50 14.28 -0.03
N GLY A 17 4.30 13.70 0.11
CA GLY A 17 3.23 13.81 -0.86
C GLY A 17 3.59 13.20 -2.21
N VAL A 18 4.35 12.10 -2.21
CA VAL A 18 4.83 11.41 -3.42
C VAL A 18 4.13 10.08 -3.65
N HIS A 19 4.07 9.61 -4.89
CA HIS A 19 3.56 8.26 -5.16
C HIS A 19 4.49 7.21 -4.55
N GLU A 20 3.92 6.29 -3.77
CA GLU A 20 4.69 5.24 -3.10
C GLU A 20 4.96 4.08 -4.05
N GLY A 21 3.90 3.54 -4.66
CA GLY A 21 3.97 2.28 -5.39
C GLY A 21 4.63 1.19 -4.56
N LYS A 22 5.53 0.43 -5.20
CA LYS A 22 6.33 -0.63 -4.56
C LYS A 22 7.60 -0.13 -3.85
N ALA A 23 7.85 1.18 -3.82
CA ALA A 23 9.00 1.70 -3.09
C ALA A 23 8.82 1.49 -1.58
N ASN A 24 9.92 1.15 -0.91
CA ASN A 24 9.94 0.90 0.54
C ASN A 24 10.15 2.21 1.29
N PHE A 25 9.05 2.89 1.61
CA PHE A 25 9.02 4.00 2.56
C PHE A 25 8.65 3.49 3.95
N PRO A 26 9.46 3.78 4.99
CA PRO A 26 9.14 3.37 6.35
C PRO A 26 7.93 4.15 6.90
N LEU A 27 7.40 3.67 8.02
CA LEU A 27 6.43 4.44 8.80
C LEU A 27 7.12 5.66 9.43
N THR A 28 6.37 6.75 9.55
CA THR A 28 6.77 7.89 10.37
C THR A 28 6.55 7.56 11.84
N GLU A 29 7.08 8.40 12.75
CA GLU A 29 6.75 8.31 14.18
C GLU A 29 5.23 8.36 14.41
N LEU A 30 4.53 9.27 13.72
CA LEU A 30 3.07 9.34 13.75
C LEU A 30 2.43 8.05 13.23
N GLY A 31 2.96 7.47 12.15
CA GLY A 31 2.51 6.19 11.60
C GLY A 31 2.65 5.04 12.58
N GLU A 32 3.74 4.99 13.35
CA GLU A 32 3.89 4.00 14.42
C GLU A 32 2.89 4.23 15.57
N HIS A 33 2.64 5.48 15.96
CA HIS A 33 1.63 5.79 16.97
C HIS A 33 0.22 5.40 16.51
N GLN A 34 -0.12 5.65 15.24
CA GLN A 34 -1.37 5.21 14.63
C GLN A 34 -1.50 3.68 14.68
N ALA A 35 -0.45 2.96 14.29
CA ALA A 35 -0.44 1.50 14.32
C ALA A 35 -0.61 0.94 15.74
N LYS A 36 0.03 1.55 16.75
CA LYS A 36 -0.13 1.16 18.17
C LYS A 36 -1.57 1.35 18.65
N ARG A 37 -2.18 2.50 18.37
CA ARG A 37 -3.58 2.77 18.75
C ARG A 37 -4.56 1.84 18.04
N MET A 38 -4.32 1.59 16.75
CA MET A 38 -5.09 0.62 15.97
C MET A 38 -4.96 -0.78 16.60
N ALA A 39 -3.75 -1.21 16.97
CA ALA A 39 -3.52 -2.52 17.55
C ALA A 39 -4.28 -2.74 18.87
N THR A 40 -4.31 -1.74 19.75
CA THR A 40 -5.13 -1.79 20.97
C THR A 40 -6.61 -1.95 20.63
N TYR A 41 -7.15 -1.08 19.77
CA TYR A 41 -8.58 -1.13 19.42
C TYR A 41 -8.99 -2.45 18.76
N VAL A 42 -8.18 -2.96 17.83
CA VAL A 42 -8.43 -4.24 17.16
C VAL A 42 -8.30 -5.40 18.14
N GLY A 43 -7.30 -5.39 19.01
CA GLY A 43 -7.14 -6.43 20.03
C GLY A 43 -8.34 -6.52 20.98
N ASP A 44 -8.90 -5.37 21.38
CA ASP A 44 -10.03 -5.32 22.32
C ASP A 44 -11.38 -5.66 21.66
N SER A 45 -11.57 -5.27 20.39
CA SER A 45 -12.88 -5.32 19.73
C SER A 45 -13.01 -6.45 18.69
N PHE A 46 -11.92 -6.77 17.99
CA PHE A 46 -11.91 -7.63 16.81
C PHE A 46 -10.61 -8.45 16.70
N PRO A 47 -10.22 -9.25 17.71
CA PRO A 47 -8.95 -9.98 17.68
C PRO A 47 -8.93 -10.99 16.52
N PRO A 48 -8.03 -10.84 15.53
CA PRO A 48 -7.96 -11.74 14.37
C PRO A 48 -7.20 -13.03 14.70
N ASP A 49 -7.64 -14.15 14.13
CA ASP A 49 -6.93 -15.44 14.20
C ASP A 49 -5.70 -15.50 13.28
N LEU A 50 -5.69 -14.69 12.22
CA LEU A 50 -4.64 -14.64 11.20
C LEU A 50 -4.45 -13.21 10.68
N ILE A 51 -3.19 -12.78 10.56
CA ILE A 51 -2.80 -11.54 9.91
C ILE A 51 -2.12 -11.89 8.59
N ILE A 52 -2.61 -11.32 7.48
CA ILE A 52 -1.95 -11.39 6.17
C ILE A 52 -1.55 -9.96 5.80
N THR A 53 -0.31 -9.75 5.38
CA THR A 53 0.21 -8.40 5.12
C THR A 53 1.02 -8.33 3.84
N SER A 54 1.03 -7.16 3.22
CA SER A 54 1.98 -6.84 2.17
C SER A 54 3.41 -6.88 2.72
N PRO A 55 4.38 -7.42 1.97
CA PRO A 55 5.79 -7.41 2.37
C PRO A 55 6.43 -6.01 2.33
N LEU A 56 5.72 -4.98 1.84
CA LEU A 56 6.20 -3.59 1.86
C LEU A 56 6.39 -3.10 3.31
N SER A 57 7.52 -2.45 3.58
CA SER A 57 7.97 -2.14 4.95
C SER A 57 6.93 -1.45 5.83
N ARG A 58 6.21 -0.46 5.29
CA ARG A 58 5.12 0.27 5.96
C ARG A 58 3.95 -0.63 6.41
N ALA A 59 3.52 -1.55 5.54
CA ALA A 59 2.43 -2.47 5.83
C ALA A 59 2.89 -3.55 6.81
N LYS A 60 4.04 -4.16 6.54
CA LYS A 60 4.66 -5.16 7.41
C LYS A 60 4.89 -4.63 8.82
N LYS A 61 5.42 -3.42 8.98
CA LYS A 61 5.64 -2.82 10.30
C LYS A 61 4.32 -2.58 11.05
N THR A 62 3.29 -2.11 10.36
CA THR A 62 1.94 -1.95 10.94
C THR A 62 1.38 -3.29 11.43
N ALA A 63 1.50 -4.32 10.60
CA ALA A 63 1.04 -5.67 10.91
C ALA A 63 1.83 -6.32 12.06
N LEU A 64 3.15 -6.09 12.15
CA LEU A 64 3.97 -6.57 13.27
C LEU A 64 3.59 -5.92 14.60
N ILE A 65 3.21 -4.64 14.61
CA ILE A 65 2.71 -3.96 15.80
C ILE A 65 1.40 -4.59 16.27
N LEU A 66 0.48 -4.88 15.34
CA LEU A 66 -0.76 -5.59 15.62
C LEU A 66 -0.50 -7.01 16.13
N GLN A 67 0.36 -7.76 15.46
CA GLN A 67 0.75 -9.11 15.84
C GLN A 67 1.31 -9.15 17.26
N LYS A 68 2.15 -8.18 17.65
CA LYS A 68 2.69 -8.11 19.01
C LYS A 68 1.59 -7.94 20.07
N SER A 69 0.47 -7.31 19.73
CA SER A 69 -0.66 -7.10 20.63
C SER A 69 -1.54 -8.34 20.78
N ILE A 70 -1.74 -9.10 19.70
CA ILE A 70 -2.69 -10.24 19.66
C ILE A 70 -2.00 -11.60 19.81
N GLY A 71 -0.77 -11.73 19.32
CA GLY A 71 0.03 -12.97 19.37
C GLY A 71 -0.34 -14.01 18.30
N CYS A 72 -1.16 -13.66 17.31
CA CYS A 72 -1.57 -14.61 16.26
C CYS A 72 -0.53 -14.75 15.12
N ARG A 73 -0.78 -15.67 14.20
CA ARG A 73 0.09 -15.93 13.06
C ARG A 73 0.08 -14.74 12.09
N LEU A 74 1.25 -14.39 11.57
CA LEU A 74 1.42 -13.39 10.52
C LEU A 74 2.02 -14.06 9.28
N ILE A 75 1.44 -13.78 8.11
CA ILE A 75 1.89 -14.26 6.81
C ILE A 75 2.09 -13.06 5.88
N GLU A 76 3.19 -13.06 5.14
CA GLU A 76 3.41 -12.08 4.07
C GLU A 76 2.85 -12.63 2.76
N ASP A 77 2.15 -11.77 2.01
CA ASP A 77 1.58 -12.11 0.72
C ASP A 77 1.99 -11.06 -0.33
N GLU A 78 2.67 -11.54 -1.37
CA GLU A 78 3.17 -10.74 -2.48
C GLU A 78 2.04 -10.09 -3.29
N ASP A 79 0.86 -10.73 -3.34
CA ASP A 79 -0.31 -10.23 -4.06
C ASP A 79 -0.96 -9.03 -3.35
N LEU A 80 -0.57 -8.75 -2.10
CA LEU A 80 -0.99 -7.56 -1.35
C LEU A 80 -0.10 -6.33 -1.56
N LYS A 81 0.89 -6.39 -2.46
CA LYS A 81 1.71 -5.21 -2.81
C LYS A 81 0.85 -4.12 -3.45
N GLU A 82 1.14 -2.88 -3.08
CA GLU A 82 0.59 -1.69 -3.75
C GLU A 82 0.81 -1.76 -5.26
N TYR A 83 -0.11 -1.17 -6.02
CA TYR A 83 0.02 -1.03 -7.46
C TYR A 83 1.36 -0.41 -7.85
N ASP A 84 1.96 -0.95 -8.90
CA ASP A 84 3.25 -0.47 -9.39
C ASP A 84 3.09 0.84 -10.17
N ASN A 85 3.39 1.95 -9.49
CA ASN A 85 3.36 3.27 -10.10
C ASN A 85 4.53 3.52 -11.08
N GLY A 86 5.45 2.57 -11.25
CA GLY A 86 6.56 2.65 -12.18
C GLY A 86 7.37 3.93 -12.01
N VAL A 87 7.60 4.65 -13.11
CA VAL A 87 8.37 5.90 -13.15
C VAL A 87 7.77 6.98 -12.25
N LEU A 88 6.50 6.89 -11.87
CA LEU A 88 5.88 7.88 -10.98
C LEU A 88 6.25 7.69 -9.51
N ALA A 89 6.81 6.54 -9.11
CA ALA A 89 7.27 6.34 -7.74
C ALA A 89 8.25 7.46 -7.33
N ALA A 90 8.08 8.00 -6.12
CA ALA A 90 8.78 9.18 -5.59
C ALA A 90 8.49 10.53 -6.29
N PHE A 91 7.64 10.60 -7.32
CA PHE A 91 7.16 11.88 -7.85
C PHE A 91 6.01 12.44 -7.03
N GLN A 92 5.95 13.77 -6.89
CA GLN A 92 4.89 14.46 -6.15
C GLN A 92 3.51 14.23 -6.78
N LYS A 93 2.55 13.81 -5.95
CA LYS A 93 1.13 13.61 -6.32
C LYS A 93 0.48 14.89 -6.89
N LYS A 94 0.98 16.08 -6.51
CA LYS A 94 0.43 17.40 -6.90
C LYS A 94 1.11 18.08 -8.10
N ARG A 95 2.22 17.55 -8.64
CA ARG A 95 2.79 18.12 -9.87
C ARG A 95 1.94 17.68 -11.05
N HIS A 96 1.29 18.67 -11.69
CA HIS A 96 0.64 18.54 -12.99
C HIS A 96 1.46 17.63 -13.92
N PHE A 97 0.79 16.63 -14.51
CA PHE A 97 1.31 15.57 -15.38
C PHE A 97 2.17 16.02 -16.60
N TYR A 98 2.41 17.32 -16.79
CA TYR A 98 2.96 17.92 -18.00
C TYR A 98 4.48 18.13 -18.06
N ASN A 99 5.25 17.79 -17.01
CA ASN A 99 6.68 18.13 -16.93
C ASN A 99 7.62 16.93 -16.69
N ILE A 100 7.31 15.77 -17.27
CA ILE A 100 8.31 14.70 -17.44
C ILE A 100 8.98 14.92 -18.81
N PRO A 101 10.30 15.22 -18.88
CA PRO A 101 10.96 15.59 -20.14
C PRO A 101 10.79 14.56 -21.26
N PHE A 102 10.73 13.28 -20.91
CA PHE A 102 10.57 12.19 -21.88
C PHE A 102 9.15 12.11 -22.49
N LEU A 103 8.13 12.68 -21.84
CA LEU A 103 6.76 12.73 -22.38
C LEU A 103 6.53 13.87 -23.37
N LYS A 104 7.51 14.78 -23.57
CA LYS A 104 7.37 15.94 -24.46
C LYS A 104 7.77 15.69 -25.91
N THR A 105 8.49 14.61 -26.22
CA THR A 105 9.11 14.42 -27.56
C THR A 105 8.31 13.51 -28.49
N ALA A 106 7.01 13.34 -28.27
CA ALA A 106 6.13 12.75 -29.27
C ALA A 106 4.93 13.68 -29.47
N GLY A 107 4.79 14.26 -30.66
CA GLY A 107 3.57 14.96 -31.11
C GLY A 107 2.35 14.05 -31.27
N HIS A 108 2.41 12.83 -30.75
CA HIS A 108 1.25 12.04 -30.37
C HIS A 108 1.14 12.13 -28.86
N ILE A 109 -0.06 12.47 -28.38
CA ILE A 109 -0.45 12.22 -26.99
C ILE A 109 -0.33 10.70 -26.78
N MET A 110 0.86 10.21 -26.46
CA MET A 110 1.04 8.96 -25.77
C MET A 110 0.52 9.24 -24.37
N SER A 111 -0.79 9.07 -24.21
CA SER A 111 -1.30 8.60 -22.92
C SER A 111 -0.36 7.46 -22.52
N PRO A 112 0.22 7.46 -21.30
CA PRO A 112 1.11 6.39 -20.89
C PRO A 112 0.33 5.11 -21.15
N SER A 113 0.76 4.32 -22.14
CA SER A 113 0.05 3.09 -22.44
C SER A 113 0.10 2.33 -21.13
N ARG A 114 -1.08 2.00 -20.59
CA ARG A 114 -1.29 1.12 -19.45
C ARG A 114 -0.74 -0.25 -19.81
N LYS A 115 0.58 -0.35 -19.90
CA LYS A 115 1.35 -1.56 -20.13
C LYS A 115 2.21 -1.82 -18.89
N GLY A 116 1.58 -1.67 -17.72
CA GLY A 116 1.76 -2.61 -16.63
C GLY A 116 0.67 -3.66 -16.82
N ASN A 117 1.07 -4.91 -16.95
CA ASN A 117 0.28 -6.01 -17.53
C ASN A 117 -0.80 -6.55 -16.57
N GLN A 118 -1.60 -5.67 -15.95
CA GLN A 118 -2.74 -6.06 -15.12
C GLN A 118 -3.94 -5.16 -15.43
N ASN A 119 -4.90 -5.74 -16.14
CA ASN A 119 -6.21 -5.14 -16.39
C ASN A 119 -6.94 -4.93 -15.07
N TRP A 120 -7.70 -3.84 -14.95
CA TRP A 120 -8.58 -3.56 -13.81
C TRP A 120 -9.58 -4.69 -13.49
N ASN A 121 -9.79 -5.61 -14.42
CA ASN A 121 -10.64 -6.80 -14.25
C ASN A 121 -9.97 -7.93 -13.45
N SER A 122 -8.67 -7.87 -13.13
CA SER A 122 -8.00 -8.97 -12.41
C SER A 122 -8.06 -8.87 -10.88
N VAL A 123 -8.66 -7.82 -10.32
CA VAL A 123 -8.76 -7.62 -8.85
C VAL A 123 -10.11 -8.07 -8.28
N PHE A 124 -11.05 -8.51 -9.12
CA PHE A 124 -12.29 -9.17 -8.69
C PHE A 124 -12.40 -10.55 -9.31
N VAL A 125 -11.79 -11.56 -8.69
CA VAL A 125 -12.24 -12.94 -8.89
C VAL A 125 -13.45 -13.14 -7.97
N GLN A 126 -14.64 -12.79 -8.46
CA GLN A 126 -15.86 -13.42 -7.96
C GLN A 126 -15.76 -14.89 -8.33
N ARG A 127 -15.43 -15.74 -7.36
CA ARG A 127 -15.86 -17.14 -7.42
C ARG A 127 -17.30 -17.17 -6.95
N GLU A 128 -18.22 -17.19 -7.91
CA GLU A 128 -19.56 -17.69 -7.69
C GLU A 128 -19.47 -19.19 -7.38
N TYR A 129 -20.23 -19.64 -6.38
CA TYR A 129 -20.55 -21.05 -6.15
C TYR A 129 -21.79 -21.42 -6.95
#